data_AF-A0A3N1ISW0-F1
#
_entry.id   AF-A0A3N1ISW0-F1
#
_cell.length_a   1.000
_cell.length_b   1.000
_cell.length_c   1.000
_cell.angle_alpha   90.00
_cell.angle_beta   90.00
_cell.angle_gamma   90.00
#
_symmetry.space_group_name_H-M   'P 1'
#
loop_
_entity.id
_entity.type
_entity.pdbx_description
1 polymer ?
#
loop_
_entity_poly.entity_id
_entity_poly.type
_entity_poly.pdbx_seq_one_letter_code
_entity_poly.pdbx_strand_id
1 'polypeptide(L)'
;MILIFCTDDDYLNRIAADSVLRCPQVFNRRYQVFRHSLPMLGAQEDLFILAHRAFQAPEDGRPVIGDLAERRYFFIDGIMCYRNISPIIPAGYTGGIYIDACSSSDRSPDIESFIATLQYQFTSNGQDIAVYGLNGADAGLIELPGSAKWRRAQRY
;
A
#
# COMPACT_ATOMS: atom_id res chain seq x y z
N MET A 1 8.78 -4.94 -5.45
CA MET A 1 9.36 -4.17 -4.32
C MET A 1 8.38 -4.05 -3.15
N ILE A 2 8.88 -4.08 -1.91
CA ILE A 2 8.12 -3.78 -0.70
C ILE A 2 8.50 -2.39 -0.16
N LEU A 3 7.49 -1.57 0.14
CA LEU A 3 7.60 -0.33 0.88
C LEU A 3 6.90 -0.46 2.23
N ILE A 4 7.57 -0.06 3.31
CA ILE A 4 7.02 -0.12 4.66
C ILE A 4 6.67 1.31 5.08
N PHE A 5 5.39 1.59 5.24
CA PHE A 5 4.83 2.89 5.63
C PHE A 5 4.58 2.90 7.15
N CYS A 6 5.67 2.97 7.90
CA CYS A 6 5.66 3.15 9.35
C CYS A 6 6.93 3.90 9.80
N THR A 7 6.87 4.61 10.93
CA THR A 7 8.02 5.39 11.43
C THR A 7 9.07 4.53 12.11
N ASP A 8 8.70 3.47 12.85
CA ASP A 8 9.61 2.50 13.50
C ASP A 8 8.81 1.28 14.00
N ASP A 9 8.41 0.40 13.09
CA ASP A 9 7.71 -0.83 13.46
C ASP A 9 8.54 -2.08 13.13
N ASP A 10 9.06 -2.72 14.19
CA ASP A 10 9.81 -3.97 14.09
C ASP A 10 8.96 -5.13 13.57
N TYR A 11 7.65 -5.10 13.82
CA TYR A 11 6.73 -6.13 13.34
C TYR A 11 6.60 -6.09 11.81
N LEU A 12 6.19 -4.96 11.22
CA LEU A 12 6.12 -4.83 9.77
C LEU A 12 7.50 -5.00 9.10
N ASN A 13 8.58 -4.55 9.74
CA ASN A 13 9.93 -4.83 9.25
C ASN A 13 10.25 -6.33 9.19
N ARG A 14 9.85 -7.09 10.20
CA ARG A 14 10.02 -8.55 10.23
C ARG A 14 9.16 -9.23 9.16
N ILE A 15 7.89 -8.85 9.03
CA ILE A 15 7.00 -9.37 7.98
C ILE A 15 7.60 -9.14 6.58
N ALA A 16 8.09 -7.93 6.30
CA ALA A 16 8.75 -7.62 5.04
C ALA A 16 10.01 -8.47 4.82
N ALA A 17 10.86 -8.61 5.84
CA ALA A 17 12.09 -9.40 5.76
C ALA A 17 11.80 -10.89 5.50
N ASP A 18 10.86 -11.47 6.24
CA ASP A 18 10.47 -12.88 6.10
C ASP A 18 9.81 -13.15 4.75
N SER A 19 9.03 -12.21 4.22
CA SER A 19 8.41 -12.31 2.89
C SER A 19 9.47 -12.33 1.78
N VAL A 20 10.48 -11.44 1.86
CA VAL A 20 11.64 -11.44 0.94
C VAL A 20 12.40 -12.76 1.01
N LEU A 21 12.68 -13.27 2.20
CA LEU A 21 13.41 -14.54 2.36
C LEU A 21 12.66 -15.73 1.79
N ARG A 22 11.32 -15.75 1.92
CA ARG A 22 10.50 -16.88 1.50
C ARG A 22 10.19 -16.89 0.01
N CYS A 23 10.01 -15.72 -0.60
CA CYS A 23 9.68 -15.58 -2.02
C CYS A 23 10.48 -14.44 -2.68
N PRO A 24 11.82 -14.55 -2.75
CA PRO A 24 12.70 -13.48 -3.24
C PRO A 24 12.45 -13.12 -4.71
N GLN A 25 11.91 -14.04 -5.51
CA GLN A 25 11.52 -13.82 -6.90
C GLN A 25 10.31 -12.89 -7.07
N VAL A 26 9.48 -12.75 -6.03
CA VAL A 26 8.31 -11.85 -6.00
C VAL A 26 8.66 -10.59 -5.21
N PHE A 27 9.21 -10.79 -4.01
CA PHE A 27 9.56 -9.74 -3.07
C PHE A 27 11.07 -9.50 -3.13
N ASN A 28 11.51 -8.78 -4.15
CA ASN A 28 12.95 -8.59 -4.42
C ASN A 28 13.66 -7.76 -3.34
N ARG A 29 13.06 -6.63 -2.93
CA ARG A 29 13.68 -5.64 -2.05
C ARG A 29 12.66 -5.04 -1.10
N ARG A 30 13.13 -4.57 0.06
CA ARG A 30 12.33 -3.83 1.05
C ARG A 30 12.93 -2.46 1.34
N TYR A 31 12.09 -1.44 1.44
CA TYR A 31 12.48 -0.09 1.82
C TYR A 31 11.51 0.47 2.85
N GLN A 32 12.03 1.16 3.85
CA GLN A 32 11.21 1.95 4.76
C GLN A 32 11.18 3.39 4.27
N VAL A 33 10.00 4.01 4.22
CA VAL A 33 9.89 5.43 3.85
C VAL A 33 10.62 6.33 4.84
N PHE A 34 11.04 7.51 4.36
CA PHE A 34 11.81 8.53 5.10
C PHE A 34 13.23 8.15 5.52
N ARG A 35 13.65 6.89 5.35
CA ARG A 35 15.04 6.48 5.63
C ARG A 35 15.94 6.52 4.39
N HIS A 36 15.37 6.36 3.20
CA HIS A 36 16.11 6.25 1.95
C HIS A 36 15.36 6.92 0.79
N SER A 37 16.11 7.38 -0.21
CA SER A 37 15.55 7.64 -1.53
C SER A 37 15.02 6.32 -2.09
N LEU A 38 13.74 6.30 -2.47
CA LEU A 38 13.13 5.11 -3.06
C LEU A 38 13.72 4.89 -4.47
N PRO A 39 14.12 3.65 -4.83
CA PRO A 39 14.58 3.36 -6.18
C PRO A 39 13.40 3.36 -7.16
N MET A 40 13.69 3.59 -8.44
CA MET A 40 12.73 3.36 -9.52
C MET A 40 12.28 1.89 -9.53
N LEU A 41 10.99 1.68 -9.77
CA LEU A 41 10.41 0.36 -10.02
C LEU A 41 10.83 -0.19 -11.38
N GLY A 42 10.92 -1.51 -11.49
CA GLY A 42 10.89 -2.17 -12.79
C GLY A 42 9.53 -1.98 -13.49
N ALA A 43 9.51 -1.94 -14.82
CA ALA A 43 8.26 -1.71 -15.58
C ALA A 43 7.16 -2.76 -15.32
N GLN A 44 7.53 -3.98 -14.91
CA GLN A 44 6.59 -5.06 -14.58
C GLN A 44 6.72 -5.49 -13.10
N GLU A 45 7.44 -4.72 -12.29
CA GLU A 45 7.67 -5.08 -10.89
C GLU A 45 6.50 -4.66 -10.02
N ASP A 46 5.84 -5.59 -9.34
CA ASP A 46 4.77 -5.25 -8.40
C ASP A 46 5.29 -4.45 -7.19
N LEU A 47 4.52 -3.45 -6.78
CA LEU A 47 4.76 -2.68 -5.56
C LEU A 47 3.84 -3.16 -4.43
N PHE A 48 4.41 -3.54 -3.30
CA PHE A 48 3.67 -3.86 -2.07
C PHE A 48 3.90 -2.76 -1.05
N ILE A 49 2.84 -2.20 -0.48
CA ILE A 49 2.89 -1.16 0.56
C ILE A 49 2.34 -1.75 1.85
N LEU A 50 3.18 -1.80 2.87
CA LEU A 50 2.87 -2.39 4.18
C LEU A 50 2.53 -1.29 5.18
N ALA A 51 1.39 -1.44 5.84
CA ALA A 51 0.94 -0.62 6.96
C ALA A 51 0.04 -1.43 7.90
N HIS A 52 -0.24 -0.97 9.11
CA HIS A 52 -1.04 -1.75 10.06
C HIS A 52 -2.50 -1.91 9.61
N ARG A 53 -3.18 -0.79 9.38
CA ARG A 53 -4.62 -0.78 9.06
C ARG A 53 -4.99 0.45 8.26
N ALA A 54 -6.10 0.32 7.55
CA ALA A 54 -6.89 1.44 7.10
C ALA A 54 -7.87 1.90 8.18
N PHE A 55 -8.13 3.20 8.23
CA PHE A 55 -9.09 3.83 9.13
C PHE A 55 -9.47 5.23 8.62
N GLN A 56 -10.36 5.90 9.33
CA GLN A 56 -10.77 7.28 9.00
C GLN A 56 -9.92 8.26 9.79
N ALA A 57 -9.31 9.23 9.09
CA ALA A 57 -8.56 10.29 9.72
C ALA A 57 -9.44 11.07 10.71
N PRO A 58 -8.98 11.34 11.95
CA PRO A 58 -9.76 12.07 12.94
C PRO A 58 -10.18 13.48 12.51
N GLU A 59 -9.39 14.13 11.65
CA GLU A 59 -9.55 15.54 11.30
C GLU A 59 -10.61 15.79 10.24
N ASP A 60 -10.69 14.92 9.22
CA ASP A 60 -11.54 15.14 8.04
C ASP A 60 -12.29 13.88 7.55
N GLY A 61 -12.17 12.77 8.27
CA GLY A 61 -12.87 11.51 7.99
C GLY A 61 -12.36 10.76 6.75
N ARG A 62 -11.28 11.22 6.09
CA ARG A 62 -10.76 10.55 4.89
C ARG A 62 -10.19 9.17 5.20
N PRO A 63 -10.30 8.21 4.27
CA PRO A 63 -9.65 6.92 4.43
C PRO A 63 -8.13 7.07 4.35
N VAL A 64 -7.44 6.56 5.35
CA VAL A 64 -5.98 6.60 5.49
C VAL A 64 -5.45 5.22 5.83
N ILE A 65 -4.18 4.96 5.56
CA ILE A 65 -3.43 3.80 6.09
C ILE A 65 -2.33 4.27 7.04
N GLY A 66 -2.04 3.47 8.07
CA GLY A 66 -0.95 3.75 9.00
C GLY A 66 -1.26 3.24 10.40
N ASP A 67 -0.82 4.02 11.40
CA ASP A 67 -1.02 3.75 12.82
C ASP A 67 -1.50 4.99 13.58
N LEU A 68 -2.37 4.75 14.56
CA LEU A 68 -2.87 5.71 15.55
C LEU A 68 -2.37 5.42 16.97
N ALA A 69 -1.55 4.37 17.16
CA ALA A 69 -1.14 3.95 18.50
C ALA A 69 -0.41 5.05 19.26
N GLU A 70 -0.88 5.20 20.51
CA GLU A 70 -0.61 6.09 21.66
C GLU A 70 0.40 7.26 21.57
N ARG A 71 1.40 7.27 20.70
CA ARG A 71 2.39 8.36 20.56
C ARG A 71 2.96 8.57 19.15
N ARG A 72 2.46 7.86 18.13
CA ARG A 72 3.00 7.92 16.76
C ARG A 72 1.87 7.99 15.74
N TYR A 73 1.21 9.14 15.67
CA TYR A 73 0.29 9.47 14.58
C TYR A 73 1.06 9.49 13.27
N PHE A 74 1.06 8.37 12.56
CA PHE A 74 1.64 8.28 11.24
C PHE A 74 0.66 7.59 10.33
N PHE A 75 0.02 8.38 9.48
CA PHE A 75 -0.90 7.89 8.49
C PHE A 75 -0.90 8.81 7.27
N ILE A 76 -1.36 8.26 6.16
CA ILE A 76 -1.45 8.99 4.91
C ILE A 76 -2.74 8.61 4.18
N ASP A 77 -3.29 9.56 3.42
CA ASP A 77 -4.40 9.31 2.50
C ASP A 77 -3.90 8.84 1.13
N GLY A 78 -4.83 8.49 0.24
CA GLY A 78 -4.51 8.07 -1.12
C GLY A 78 -3.77 9.14 -1.95
N ILE A 79 -4.03 10.42 -1.71
CA ILE A 79 -3.36 11.54 -2.41
C ILE A 79 -1.89 11.62 -2.01
N MET A 80 -1.62 11.61 -0.70
CA MET A 80 -0.26 11.62 -0.17
C MET A 80 0.49 10.35 -0.57
N CYS A 81 -0.16 9.18 -0.52
CA CYS A 81 0.44 7.94 -0.99
C CYS A 81 0.88 8.05 -2.46
N TYR A 82 -0.02 8.48 -3.33
CA TYR A 82 0.26 8.71 -4.75
C TYR A 82 1.46 9.64 -4.96
N ARG A 83 1.48 10.80 -4.29
CA ARG A 83 2.58 11.78 -4.43
C ARG A 83 3.94 11.23 -4.02
N ASN A 84 3.98 10.30 -3.07
CA ASN A 84 5.23 9.69 -2.61
C ASN A 84 5.71 8.55 -3.50
N ILE A 85 4.81 7.84 -4.19
CA ILE A 85 5.16 6.68 -5.03
C ILE A 85 5.18 7.00 -6.53
N SER A 86 4.47 8.01 -7.00
CA SER A 86 4.46 8.36 -8.43
C SER A 86 5.84 8.68 -9.01
N PRO A 87 6.79 9.31 -8.28
CA PRO A 87 8.12 9.59 -8.82
C PRO A 87 8.96 8.33 -9.10
N ILE A 88 8.64 7.19 -8.48
CA ILE A 88 9.38 5.93 -8.66
C ILE A 88 8.75 5.01 -9.70
N ILE A 89 7.57 5.36 -10.22
CA ILE A 89 6.85 4.56 -11.22
C ILE A 89 7.37 4.95 -12.62
N PRO A 90 7.97 4.03 -13.38
CA PRO A 90 8.47 4.33 -14.71
C PRO A 90 7.33 4.51 -15.73
N ALA A 91 7.63 5.17 -16.84
CA ALA A 91 6.73 5.22 -17.99
C ALA A 91 6.44 3.79 -18.51
N GLY A 92 5.18 3.52 -18.87
CA GLY A 92 4.75 2.20 -19.35
C GLY A 92 4.72 1.11 -18.28
N TYR A 93 4.70 1.48 -16.99
CA TYR A 93 4.56 0.54 -15.89
C TYR A 93 3.26 -0.27 -16.00
N THR A 94 3.36 -1.59 -15.87
CA THR A 94 2.26 -2.56 -15.93
C THR A 94 2.16 -3.43 -14.68
N GLY A 95 3.00 -3.21 -13.67
CA GLY A 95 2.89 -3.90 -12.38
C GLY A 95 1.65 -3.48 -11.60
N GLY A 96 1.28 -4.28 -10.61
CA GLY A 96 0.23 -3.94 -9.64
C GLY A 96 0.76 -3.13 -8.47
N ILE A 97 -0.14 -2.39 -7.80
CA ILE A 97 0.10 -1.78 -6.50
C ILE A 97 -0.76 -2.50 -5.46
N TYR A 98 -0.13 -3.13 -4.48
CA TYR A 98 -0.77 -3.97 -3.47
C TYR A 98 -0.65 -3.31 -2.10
N ILE A 99 -1.77 -2.99 -1.47
CA ILE A 99 -1.83 -2.37 -0.15
C ILE A 99 -2.06 -3.47 0.88
N ASP A 100 -0.98 -3.90 1.53
CA ASP A 100 -1.02 -4.82 2.66
C ASP A 100 -1.24 -4.02 3.95
N ALA A 101 -2.51 -3.68 4.17
CA ALA A 101 -2.99 -3.09 5.41
C ALA A 101 -4.39 -3.61 5.68
N CYS A 102 -4.67 -3.96 6.94
CA CYS A 102 -5.98 -4.44 7.36
C CYS A 102 -7.09 -3.48 6.90
N SER A 103 -8.18 -3.99 6.36
CA SER A 103 -9.34 -3.21 5.92
C SER A 103 -9.05 -2.17 4.83
N SER A 104 -7.93 -2.25 4.12
CA SER A 104 -7.59 -1.30 3.05
C SER A 104 -8.56 -1.29 1.87
N SER A 105 -9.27 -2.41 1.64
CA SER A 105 -10.36 -2.48 0.66
C SER A 105 -11.77 -2.41 1.24
N ASP A 106 -11.90 -2.28 2.56
CA ASP A 106 -13.20 -2.11 3.20
C ASP A 106 -13.77 -0.72 2.87
N ARG A 107 -15.07 -0.67 2.57
CA ARG A 107 -15.83 0.57 2.34
C ARG A 107 -17.05 0.61 3.24
N SER A 108 -17.56 1.80 3.50
CA SER A 108 -18.86 2.02 4.13
C SER A 108 -19.76 2.85 3.19
N PRO A 109 -21.07 2.96 3.47
CA PRO A 109 -21.97 3.77 2.64
C PRO A 109 -21.52 5.24 2.48
N ASP A 110 -20.88 5.79 3.50
CA ASP A 110 -20.51 7.20 3.56
C ASP A 110 -19.04 7.46 3.23
N ILE A 111 -18.20 6.41 3.24
CA ILE A 111 -16.74 6.54 3.15
C ILE A 111 -16.15 5.45 2.27
N GLU A 112 -15.40 5.90 1.28
CA GLU A 112 -14.68 5.08 0.32
C GLU A 112 -13.51 4.32 0.94
N SER A 113 -13.14 3.21 0.33
CA SER A 113 -11.94 2.46 0.73
C SER A 113 -10.67 3.24 0.42
N PHE A 114 -9.60 3.00 1.18
CA PHE A 114 -8.29 3.60 0.89
C PHE A 114 -7.85 3.31 -0.54
N ILE A 115 -7.97 2.04 -0.99
CA ILE A 115 -7.53 1.66 -2.34
C ILE A 115 -8.34 2.35 -3.44
N ALA A 116 -9.62 2.67 -3.22
CA ALA A 116 -10.43 3.41 -4.19
C ALA A 116 -9.92 4.85 -4.35
N THR A 117 -9.58 5.51 -3.23
CA THR A 117 -9.02 6.87 -3.28
C THR A 117 -7.65 6.91 -3.96
N LEU A 118 -6.81 5.89 -3.75
CA LEU A 118 -5.51 5.76 -4.42
C LEU A 118 -5.68 5.43 -5.91
N GLN A 119 -6.59 4.52 -6.25
CA GLN A 119 -6.92 4.18 -7.64
C GLN A 119 -7.38 5.41 -8.42
N TYR A 120 -8.19 6.28 -7.80
CA TYR A 120 -8.62 7.54 -8.40
C TYR A 120 -7.44 8.46 -8.75
N GLN A 121 -6.39 8.52 -7.92
CA GLN A 121 -5.21 9.33 -8.24
C GLN A 121 -4.50 8.83 -9.49
N PHE A 122 -4.32 7.51 -9.64
CA PHE A 122 -3.74 6.95 -10.86
C PHE A 122 -4.58 7.25 -12.10
N THR A 123 -5.89 6.98 -12.03
CA THR A 123 -6.80 7.19 -13.17
C THR A 123 -6.88 8.67 -13.57
N SER A 124 -7.00 9.59 -12.61
CA SER A 124 -7.09 11.03 -12.88
C SER A 124 -5.79 11.63 -13.46
N ASN A 125 -4.65 10.97 -13.24
CA ASN A 125 -3.37 11.34 -13.84
C ASN A 125 -3.05 10.53 -15.13
N GLY A 126 -4.04 9.84 -15.69
CA GLY A 126 -3.90 9.12 -16.96
C GLY A 126 -3.07 7.83 -16.89
N GLN A 127 -2.89 7.27 -15.69
CA GLN A 127 -2.14 6.05 -15.46
C GLN A 127 -3.10 4.87 -15.28
N ASP A 128 -3.03 3.88 -16.17
CA ASP A 128 -3.79 2.63 -16.02
C ASP A 128 -3.03 1.62 -15.14
N ILE A 129 -2.99 1.91 -13.83
CA ILE A 129 -2.32 1.09 -12.83
C ILE A 129 -3.38 0.51 -11.89
N ALA A 130 -3.35 -0.80 -11.69
CA ALA A 130 -4.30 -1.48 -10.82
C ALA A 130 -3.85 -1.43 -9.35
N VAL A 131 -4.74 -0.97 -8.48
CA VAL A 131 -4.55 -0.98 -7.03
C VAL A 131 -5.34 -2.12 -6.40
N TYR A 132 -4.72 -2.83 -5.46
CA TYR A 132 -5.29 -3.96 -4.72
C TYR A 132 -5.17 -3.73 -3.21
N GLY A 133 -6.10 -4.27 -2.43
CA GLY A 133 -6.09 -4.23 -0.97
C GLY A 133 -6.70 -5.47 -0.33
N LEU A 134 -6.78 -5.45 0.99
CA LEU A 134 -7.28 -6.55 1.83
C LEU A 134 -8.54 -6.14 2.58
N ASN A 135 -9.49 -7.08 2.69
CA ASN A 135 -10.71 -6.90 3.48
C ASN A 135 -10.51 -7.41 4.91
N GLY A 136 -11.04 -6.67 5.88
CA GLY A 136 -10.97 -7.04 7.30
C GLY A 136 -9.54 -7.12 7.87
N ALA A 137 -9.42 -7.75 9.03
CA ALA A 137 -8.12 -8.01 9.65
C ALA A 137 -7.39 -9.13 8.90
N ASP A 138 -6.16 -8.87 8.48
CA ASP A 138 -5.26 -9.89 7.95
C ASP A 138 -4.00 -9.93 8.81
N ALA A 139 -3.41 -11.11 8.93
CA ALA A 139 -2.19 -11.32 9.70
C ALA A 139 -1.31 -12.35 9.02
N GLY A 140 0.00 -12.13 9.08
CA GLY A 140 1.00 -13.04 8.52
C GLY A 140 1.87 -12.37 7.47
N LEU A 141 2.41 -13.18 6.58
CA LEU A 141 3.26 -12.73 5.48
C LEU A 141 2.43 -12.05 4.39
N ILE A 142 3.11 -11.25 3.58
CA ILE A 142 2.50 -10.58 2.43
C ILE A 142 2.00 -11.64 1.46
N GLU A 143 0.75 -11.50 1.04
CA GLU A 143 0.11 -12.40 0.09
C GLU A 143 0.76 -12.29 -1.30
N LEU A 144 0.89 -13.42 -2.00
CA LEU A 144 1.44 -13.43 -3.35
C LEU A 144 0.48 -12.76 -4.36
N PRO A 145 0.99 -12.16 -5.45
CA PRO A 145 0.18 -11.77 -6.59
C PRO A 145 -0.72 -12.93 -7.04
N GLY A 146 -2.00 -12.62 -7.31
CA GLY A 146 -2.99 -13.62 -7.69
C GLY A 146 -3.70 -14.34 -6.53
N SER A 147 -3.29 -14.10 -5.28
CA SER A 147 -4.06 -14.57 -4.11
C SER A 147 -5.49 -14.04 -4.15
N ALA A 148 -6.45 -14.93 -3.85
CA ALA A 148 -7.87 -14.58 -3.82
C ALA A 148 -8.24 -13.61 -2.69
N LYS A 149 -7.30 -13.35 -1.75
CA LYS A 149 -7.44 -12.31 -0.72
C LYS A 149 -7.35 -10.90 -1.29
N TRP A 150 -6.58 -10.69 -2.37
CA TRP A 150 -6.45 -9.38 -2.99
C TRP A 150 -7.77 -8.94 -3.63
N ARG A 151 -8.23 -7.76 -3.23
CA ARG A 151 -9.39 -7.09 -3.82
C ARG A 151 -8.90 -5.94 -4.66
N ARG A 152 -9.22 -5.97 -5.95
CA ARG A 152 -8.96 -4.87 -6.86
C ARG A 152 -9.88 -3.70 -6.51
N ALA A 153 -9.34 -2.48 -6.52
CA ALA A 153 -10.13 -1.27 -6.41
C ALA A 153 -11.16 -1.22 -7.55
N GLN A 154 -12.40 -0.86 -7.22
CA GLN A 154 -13.42 -0.65 -8.24
C GLN A 154 -13.09 0.65 -8.99
N ARG A 155 -13.16 0.62 -10.33
CA ARG A 155 -13.06 1.83 -11.14
C ARG A 155 -14.36 2.63 -10.96
N TYR A 156 -14.23 3.94 -10.79
CA TYR A 156 -15.33 4.90 -10.95
C TYR A 156 -15.76 4.98 -12.42
#